data_AF-A0A1B0CZW7-F1
#
_entry.id   AF-A0A1B0CZW7-F1
#
_cell.length_a   1.000
_cell.length_b   1.000
_cell.length_c   1.000
_cell.angle_alpha   90.00
_cell.angle_beta   90.00
_cell.angle_gamma   90.00
#
_symmetry.space_group_name_H-M   'P 1'
#
loop_
_entity.id
_entity.type
_entity.pdbx_description
1 polymer ?
#
loop_
_entity_poly.entity_id
_entity_poly.type
_entity_poly.pdbx_seq_one_letter_code
_entity_poly.pdbx_strand_id
1 'polypeptide(L)'
;MRFVFLHFSVPRTELVGDAVRYVKAGSKVILRCLVRGALEPPSYIMWFYGTQQIYQDNKRGLKIQMEREFLDPEMGNHTTVGSLIINPAHKRDSGNYTCSPSSSEAITIMLHVINGEYSASAITSASSRGKYSDLIAAAIIISVAMFKT
;
A
#
# COMPACT_ATOMS: atom_id res chain seq x y z
N MET A 1 -16.27 -46.71 -19.92
CA MET A 1 -14.99 -46.02 -19.65
C MET A 1 -15.27 -44.90 -18.68
N ARG A 2 -14.59 -44.88 -17.52
CA ARG A 2 -14.71 -43.80 -16.54
C ARG A 2 -13.65 -42.76 -16.86
N PHE A 3 -14.06 -41.57 -17.27
CA PHE A 3 -13.15 -40.46 -17.50
C PHE A 3 -12.83 -39.82 -16.15
N VAL A 4 -11.55 -39.76 -15.81
CA VAL A 4 -11.05 -39.01 -14.66
C VAL A 4 -10.49 -37.71 -15.21
N PHE A 5 -11.13 -36.60 -14.88
CA PHE A 5 -10.62 -35.26 -15.20
C PHE A 5 -9.75 -34.79 -14.04
N LEU A 6 -8.47 -34.53 -14.34
CA LEU A 6 -7.55 -33.90 -13.40
C LEU A 6 -7.81 -32.39 -13.44
N HIS A 7 -8.41 -31.85 -12.38
CA HIS A 7 -8.62 -30.41 -12.24
C HIS A 7 -7.37 -29.79 -11.57
N PHE A 8 -6.45 -29.27 -12.38
CA PHE A 8 -5.25 -28.59 -11.89
C PHE A 8 -5.51 -27.08 -11.77
N SER A 9 -5.31 -26.52 -10.59
CA SER A 9 -5.27 -25.07 -10.38
C SER A 9 -3.84 -24.56 -10.47
N VAL A 10 -3.59 -23.59 -11.37
CA VAL A 10 -2.31 -22.88 -11.42
C VAL A 10 -2.23 -21.92 -10.24
N PRO A 11 -1.24 -22.05 -9.34
CA PRO A 11 -1.14 -21.15 -8.20
C PRO A 11 -0.81 -19.72 -8.66
N ARG A 12 -1.40 -18.72 -8.01
CA ARG A 12 -1.21 -17.30 -8.34
C ARG A 12 -0.85 -16.47 -7.11
N THR A 13 0.02 -15.50 -7.30
CA THR A 13 0.38 -14.53 -6.26
C THR A 13 -0.34 -13.21 -6.47
N GLU A 14 -0.98 -12.73 -5.41
CA GLU A 14 -1.74 -11.47 -5.40
C GLU A 14 -1.24 -10.58 -4.27
N LEU A 15 -1.20 -9.26 -4.48
CA LEU A 15 -0.90 -8.31 -3.40
C LEU A 15 -2.15 -8.01 -2.58
N VAL A 16 -1.97 -7.82 -1.28
CA VAL A 16 -3.03 -7.24 -0.44
C VAL A 16 -2.93 -5.72 -0.48
N GLY A 17 -3.87 -5.10 -1.20
CA GLY A 17 -3.91 -3.65 -1.45
C GLY A 17 -3.26 -3.25 -2.77
N ASP A 18 -2.99 -1.96 -2.93
CA ASP A 18 -2.48 -1.40 -4.18
C ASP A 18 -1.02 -1.77 -4.47
N ALA A 19 -0.67 -1.82 -5.75
CA ALA A 19 0.70 -2.03 -6.22
C ALA A 19 1.66 -0.87 -5.88
N VAL A 20 1.11 0.30 -5.52
CA VAL A 20 1.86 1.46 -5.04
C VAL A 20 1.27 1.87 -3.69
N ARG A 21 2.11 1.94 -2.65
CA ARG A 21 1.65 2.20 -1.28
C ARG A 21 2.41 3.34 -0.63
N TYR A 22 1.66 4.26 -0.01
CA TYR A 22 2.21 5.41 0.73
C TYR A 22 2.06 5.20 2.23
N VAL A 23 3.13 5.45 2.98
CA VAL A 23 3.17 5.24 4.43
C VAL A 23 3.96 6.33 5.13
N LYS A 24 3.63 6.65 6.38
CA LYS A 24 4.32 7.68 7.15
C LYS A 24 5.64 7.16 7.73
N ALA A 25 6.71 7.96 7.70
CA ALA A 25 7.95 7.66 8.40
C ALA A 25 7.70 7.49 9.91
N GLY A 26 8.34 6.51 10.52
CA GLY A 26 8.13 6.09 11.91
C GLY A 26 6.97 5.12 12.13
N SER A 27 6.13 4.87 11.12
CA SER A 27 5.02 3.91 11.24
C SER A 27 5.49 2.46 11.08
N LYS A 28 4.65 1.52 11.54
CA LYS A 28 4.79 0.09 11.24
C LYS A 28 4.16 -0.20 9.88
N VAL A 29 4.95 -0.78 8.98
CA VAL A 29 4.50 -1.17 7.63
C VAL A 29 4.40 -2.68 7.57
N ILE A 30 3.33 -3.18 6.94
CA ILE A 30 3.12 -4.61 6.68
C ILE A 30 2.75 -4.76 5.20
N LEU A 31 3.67 -5.29 4.41
CA LEU A 31 3.43 -5.69 3.02
C LEU A 31 3.00 -7.15 3.02
N ARG A 32 1.92 -7.49 2.31
CA ARG A 32 1.42 -8.87 2.24
C ARG A 32 1.18 -9.30 0.80
N CYS A 33 1.52 -10.54 0.52
CA CYS A 33 1.13 -11.25 -0.69
C CYS A 33 0.35 -12.52 -0.31
N LEU A 34 -0.56 -12.93 -1.18
CA LEU A 34 -1.38 -14.12 -1.07
C LEU A 34 -0.99 -15.09 -2.18
N VAL A 35 -0.70 -16.34 -1.83
CA VAL A 35 -0.51 -17.43 -2.79
C VAL A 35 -1.77 -18.27 -2.78
N ARG A 36 -2.55 -18.22 -3.87
CA ARG A 36 -3.87 -18.86 -4.02
C ARG A 36 -3.82 -20.00 -5.02
N GLY A 37 -4.76 -20.94 -4.89
CA GLY A 37 -4.91 -22.05 -5.84
C GLY A 37 -3.76 -23.06 -5.80
N ALA A 38 -3.00 -23.08 -4.71
CA ALA A 38 -1.94 -24.05 -4.52
C ALA A 38 -2.51 -25.35 -3.91
N LEU A 39 -2.27 -26.48 -4.58
CA LEU A 39 -2.61 -27.81 -4.07
C LEU A 39 -1.77 -28.14 -2.83
N GLU A 40 -0.51 -27.72 -2.84
CA GLU A 40 0.39 -27.76 -1.70
C GLU A 40 0.87 -26.34 -1.37
N PRO A 41 1.02 -26.00 -0.08
CA PRO A 41 1.54 -24.69 0.29
C PRO A 41 2.98 -24.49 -0.23
N PRO A 42 3.38 -23.26 -0.60
CA PRO A 42 4.75 -22.99 -1.01
C PRO A 42 5.74 -23.40 0.09
N SER A 43 6.89 -23.94 -0.29
CA SER A 43 7.97 -24.29 0.65
C SER A 43 8.63 -23.04 1.25
N TYR A 44 8.60 -21.92 0.52
CA TYR A 44 9.09 -20.63 0.99
C TYR A 44 8.36 -19.47 0.30
N ILE A 45 8.40 -18.32 0.95
CA ILE A 45 8.09 -17.01 0.35
C ILE A 45 9.25 -16.08 0.66
N MET A 46 10.01 -15.71 -0.37
CA MET A 46 11.14 -14.79 -0.24
C MET A 46 10.71 -13.36 -0.53
N TRP A 47 11.37 -12.41 0.13
CA TRP A 47 11.19 -10.99 -0.12
C TRP A 47 12.47 -10.38 -0.66
N PHE A 48 12.35 -9.47 -1.63
CA PHE A 48 13.48 -8.75 -2.21
C PHE A 48 13.25 -7.25 -2.14
N TYR A 49 14.32 -6.48 -1.96
CA TYR A 49 14.36 -5.04 -2.15
C TYR A 49 15.20 -4.76 -3.39
N GLY A 50 14.57 -4.38 -4.49
CA GLY A 50 15.20 -4.41 -5.82
C GLY A 50 15.66 -5.84 -6.14
N THR A 51 16.97 -6.04 -6.27
CA THR A 51 17.58 -7.36 -6.54
C THR A 51 18.12 -8.06 -5.29
N GLN A 52 18.11 -7.39 -4.13
CA GLN A 52 18.69 -7.93 -2.90
C GLN A 52 17.65 -8.68 -2.09
N GLN A 53 17.92 -9.96 -1.78
CA GLN A 53 17.07 -10.73 -0.87
C GLN A 53 17.10 -10.12 0.53
N ILE A 54 15.91 -9.98 1.12
CA ILE A 54 15.68 -9.52 2.48
C ILE A 54 15.63 -10.74 3.39
N TYR A 55 16.35 -10.67 4.50
CA TYR A 55 16.27 -11.62 5.60
C TYR A 55 15.69 -10.94 6.84
N GLN A 56 15.21 -11.74 7.78
CA GLN A 56 14.80 -11.24 9.09
C GLN A 56 15.99 -10.56 9.79
N ASP A 57 15.77 -9.33 10.25
CA ASP A 57 16.78 -8.55 10.96
C ASP A 57 16.10 -7.73 12.06
N ASN A 58 16.23 -8.20 13.30
CA ASN A 58 15.64 -7.54 14.46
C ASN A 58 16.25 -6.17 14.74
N LYS A 59 17.53 -5.94 14.41
CA LYS A 59 18.20 -4.65 14.65
C LYS A 59 17.69 -3.58 13.68
N ARG A 60 17.36 -3.99 12.44
CA ARG A 60 16.74 -3.13 11.42
C ARG A 60 15.22 -3.08 11.49
N GLY A 61 14.59 -3.84 12.39
CA GLY A 61 13.13 -3.88 12.51
C GLY A 61 12.43 -4.64 11.38
N LEU A 62 13.13 -5.54 10.69
CA LEU A 62 12.62 -6.35 9.59
C LEU A 62 12.18 -7.73 10.10
N LYS A 63 10.92 -8.09 9.87
CA LYS A 63 10.39 -9.43 10.18
C LYS A 63 9.69 -10.02 8.97
N ILE A 64 9.90 -11.31 8.74
CA ILE A 64 9.25 -12.07 7.68
C ILE A 64 8.34 -13.10 8.33
N GLN A 65 7.10 -13.17 7.88
CA GLN A 65 6.11 -14.10 8.40
C GLN A 65 5.43 -14.83 7.24
N MET A 66 5.10 -16.09 7.48
CA MET A 66 4.36 -16.93 6.56
C MET A 66 3.24 -17.60 7.35
N GLU A 67 2.01 -17.31 6.97
CA GLU A 67 0.80 -17.78 7.65
C GLU A 67 -0.02 -18.60 6.67
N ARG A 68 -0.53 -19.75 7.12
CA ARG A 68 -1.46 -20.57 6.31
C ARG A 68 -2.88 -20.18 6.67
N GLU A 69 -3.65 -19.79 5.68
CA GLU A 69 -5.07 -19.53 5.81
C GLU A 69 -5.84 -20.54 4.96
N PHE A 70 -6.65 -21.36 5.64
CA PHE A 70 -7.57 -22.29 4.96
C PHE A 70 -8.82 -21.50 4.60
N LEU A 71 -8.91 -21.09 3.35
CA LEU A 71 -10.06 -20.38 2.82
C LEU A 71 -10.53 -21.15 1.60
N ASP A 72 -11.27 -22.23 1.87
CA ASP A 72 -12.35 -22.80 1.05
C ASP A 72 -12.41 -24.32 1.28
N PRO A 73 -13.22 -24.79 2.25
CA PRO A 73 -13.47 -26.22 2.46
C PRO A 73 -14.09 -26.92 1.24
N GLU A 74 -14.73 -26.18 0.33
CA GLU A 74 -15.42 -26.72 -0.84
C GLU A 74 -14.49 -26.85 -2.05
N MET A 75 -13.53 -25.94 -2.21
CA MET A 75 -12.55 -25.99 -3.32
C MET A 75 -11.26 -26.77 -2.96
N GLY A 76 -11.00 -27.02 -1.67
CA GLY A 76 -9.85 -27.81 -1.21
C GLY A 76 -8.49 -27.15 -1.50
N ASN A 77 -8.46 -25.83 -1.72
CA ASN A 77 -7.25 -25.09 -2.04
C ASN A 77 -6.71 -24.35 -0.81
N HIS A 78 -5.38 -24.27 -0.70
CA HIS A 78 -4.73 -23.54 0.38
C HIS A 78 -4.43 -22.10 -0.06
N THR A 79 -4.65 -21.14 0.84
CA THR A 79 -4.09 -19.79 0.70
C THR A 79 -2.93 -19.65 1.68
N THR A 80 -1.78 -19.18 1.19
CA THR A 80 -0.65 -18.85 2.05
C THR A 80 -0.38 -17.35 2.00
N VAL A 81 -0.30 -16.72 3.15
CA VAL A 81 -0.02 -15.29 3.30
C VAL A 81 1.46 -15.12 3.62
N GLY A 82 2.19 -14.44 2.74
CA GLY A 82 3.56 -13.99 3.01
C GLY A 82 3.56 -12.53 3.44
N SER A 83 4.17 -12.21 4.57
CA SER A 83 4.22 -10.85 5.12
C SER A 83 5.65 -10.38 5.36
N LEU A 84 5.97 -9.16 4.90
CA LEU A 84 7.17 -8.42 5.30
C LEU A 84 6.74 -7.24 6.18
N ILE A 85 7.29 -7.22 7.40
CA ILE A 85 7.05 -6.18 8.38
C ILE A 85 8.30 -5.32 8.50
N ILE A 86 8.13 -4.00 8.38
CA ILE A 86 9.16 -2.99 8.57
C ILE A 86 8.71 -2.10 9.73
N ASN A 87 9.46 -2.09 10.83
CA ASN A 87 9.10 -1.32 12.02
C ASN A 87 10.32 -0.84 12.82
N PRO A 88 10.58 0.48 12.89
CA PRO A 88 9.88 1.57 12.23
C PRO A 88 10.26 1.70 10.74
N ALA A 89 9.36 2.24 9.91
CA ALA A 89 9.68 2.58 8.53
C ALA A 89 10.43 3.92 8.42
N HIS A 90 11.50 3.94 7.66
CA HIS A 90 12.33 5.11 7.39
C HIS A 90 12.21 5.54 5.92
N LYS A 91 12.57 6.80 5.61
CA LYS A 91 12.52 7.32 4.24
C LYS A 91 13.30 6.45 3.24
N ARG A 92 14.44 5.89 3.69
CA ARG A 92 15.31 4.98 2.94
C ARG A 92 14.69 3.62 2.60
N ASP A 93 13.59 3.25 3.26
CA ASP A 93 12.86 2.02 2.98
C ASP A 93 11.88 2.21 1.81
N SER A 94 11.89 3.38 1.13
CA SER A 94 11.09 3.57 -0.09
C SER A 94 11.73 2.84 -1.26
N GLY A 95 10.98 2.01 -1.98
CA GLY A 95 11.47 1.30 -3.15
C GLY A 95 10.59 0.13 -3.56
N ASN A 96 11.11 -0.68 -4.48
CA ASN A 96 10.44 -1.88 -5.00
C ASN A 96 10.69 -3.06 -4.09
N TYR A 97 9.61 -3.61 -3.54
CA TYR A 97 9.62 -4.85 -2.77
C TYR A 97 8.95 -5.97 -3.58
N THR A 98 9.66 -7.08 -3.78
CA THR A 98 9.13 -8.23 -4.51
C THR A 98 8.88 -9.39 -3.58
N CYS A 99 7.66 -9.94 -3.58
CA CYS A 99 7.31 -11.21 -2.95
C CYS A 99 7.47 -12.33 -4.00
N SER A 100 8.30 -13.32 -3.69
CA SER A 100 8.64 -14.44 -4.59
C SER A 100 8.40 -15.77 -3.87
N PRO A 101 7.24 -16.40 -4.07
CA PRO A 101 6.96 -17.75 -3.55
C PRO A 101 7.58 -18.84 -4.42
N SER A 102 7.69 -20.05 -3.89
CA SER A 102 8.24 -21.21 -4.61
C SER A 102 7.27 -21.86 -5.61
N SER A 103 5.97 -21.58 -5.52
CA SER A 103 4.92 -22.28 -6.26
C SER A 103 4.16 -21.42 -7.28
N SER A 104 4.48 -20.13 -7.38
CA SER A 104 3.84 -19.20 -8.32
C SER A 104 4.77 -18.03 -8.67
N GLU A 105 4.36 -17.23 -9.65
CA GLU A 105 5.11 -16.06 -10.10
C GLU A 105 5.25 -14.98 -9.01
N ALA A 106 6.37 -14.24 -9.06
CA ALA A 106 6.65 -13.17 -8.13
C ALA A 106 5.82 -11.90 -8.44
N ILE A 107 5.49 -11.13 -7.40
CA ILE A 107 4.77 -9.86 -7.54
C ILE A 107 5.49 -8.74 -6.78
N THR A 108 5.49 -7.52 -7.36
CA THR A 108 6.23 -6.37 -6.83
C THR A 108 5.30 -5.26 -6.38
N ILE A 109 5.60 -4.68 -5.22
CA ILE A 109 4.94 -3.49 -4.67
C ILE A 109 5.95 -2.34 -4.56
N MET A 110 5.56 -1.15 -4.99
CA MET A 110 6.32 0.09 -4.80
C MET A 110 5.91 0.74 -3.49
N LEU A 111 6.83 0.86 -2.53
CA LEU A 111 6.61 1.53 -1.26
C LEU A 111 7.16 2.96 -1.29
N HIS A 112 6.33 3.93 -0.92
CA HIS A 112 6.73 5.32 -0.71
C HIS A 112 6.56 5.70 0.75
N VAL A 113 7.67 5.86 1.46
CA VAL A 113 7.67 6.38 2.83
C VAL A 113 7.69 7.91 2.76
N ILE A 114 6.73 8.60 3.36
CA ILE A 114 6.60 10.05 3.37
C ILE A 114 6.87 10.62 4.77
N ASN A 115 7.52 11.77 4.85
CA ASN A 115 7.73 12.45 6.13
C ASN A 115 6.37 12.96 6.64
N GLY A 116 6.14 12.83 7.94
CA GLY A 116 4.88 13.17 8.59
C GLY A 116 4.42 14.62 8.43
N GLU A 117 5.30 15.51 7.98
CA GLU A 117 5.02 16.93 7.74
C GLU A 117 4.47 17.21 6.34
N TYR A 118 4.62 16.29 5.37
CA TYR A 118 4.14 16.51 3.98
C TYR A 118 2.76 15.90 3.70
N SER A 119 2.21 15.14 4.63
CA SER A 119 0.86 14.55 4.52
C SER A 119 -0.22 15.49 5.06
N ALA A 120 -0.35 16.69 4.48
CA ALA A 120 -1.53 17.55 4.62
C ALA A 120 -1.52 18.74 3.63
N SER A 121 -1.31 18.54 2.32
CA SER A 121 -1.66 19.59 1.33
C SER A 121 -1.86 19.01 -0.07
N ALA A 122 -2.93 18.22 -0.26
CA ALA A 122 -3.37 17.85 -1.60
C ALA A 122 -4.86 18.05 -1.84
N ILE A 123 -5.55 18.90 -1.05
CA ILE A 123 -6.74 19.66 -1.48
C ILE A 123 -6.82 20.91 -0.58
N THR A 124 -6.07 21.94 -0.91
CA THR A 124 -6.51 23.31 -0.66
C THR A 124 -6.42 24.01 -2.00
N SER A 125 -7.57 24.20 -2.63
CA SER A 125 -7.75 25.30 -3.58
C SER A 125 -7.48 26.58 -2.81
N ALA A 126 -6.20 26.95 -2.68
CA ALA A 126 -5.79 28.24 -2.18
C ALA A 126 -6.14 29.24 -3.28
N SER A 127 -7.41 29.66 -3.33
CA SER A 127 -7.73 30.94 -3.97
C SER A 127 -7.08 32.01 -3.11
N SER A 128 -5.90 32.47 -3.51
CA SER A 128 -5.33 33.71 -3.04
C SER A 128 -6.22 34.87 -3.49
N ARG A 129 -7.36 35.08 -2.82
CA ARG A 129 -8.04 36.38 -2.88
C ARG A 129 -7.24 37.30 -1.99
N GLY A 130 -6.31 37.99 -2.66
CA GLY A 130 -5.53 39.06 -2.08
C GLY A 130 -6.43 40.06 -1.36
N LYS A 131 -5.85 40.65 -0.32
CA LYS A 131 -6.38 41.67 0.59
C LYS A 131 -6.70 42.98 -0.16
N TYR A 132 -7.64 42.93 -1.09
CA TYR A 132 -8.14 44.05 -1.90
C TYR A 132 -9.68 44.15 -1.89
N SER A 133 -10.40 43.33 -1.10
CA SER A 133 -11.87 43.41 -0.99
C SER A 133 -12.37 44.38 0.10
N ASP A 134 -11.56 44.67 1.12
CA ASP A 134 -12.06 45.38 2.31
C ASP A 134 -11.99 46.91 2.18
N LEU A 135 -11.39 47.44 1.11
CA LEU A 135 -11.39 48.87 0.81
C LEU A 135 -12.50 49.31 -0.16
N ILE A 136 -13.10 48.38 -0.91
CA ILE A 136 -14.20 48.72 -1.84
C ILE A 136 -15.55 48.73 -1.12
N ALA A 137 -15.72 47.91 -0.08
CA ALA A 137 -16.95 47.88 0.72
C ALA A 137 -17.21 49.20 1.46
N ALA A 138 -16.16 49.96 1.83
CA ALA A 138 -16.31 51.25 2.49
C ALA A 138 -16.62 52.42 1.53
N ALA A 139 -16.36 52.27 0.22
CA ALA A 139 -16.57 53.35 -0.75
C ALA A 139 -18.00 53.41 -1.32
N ILE A 140 -18.73 52.30 -1.32
CA ILE A 140 -20.08 52.26 -1.93
C ILE A 140 -21.16 52.80 -0.97
N ILE A 141 -20.98 52.63 0.35
CA ILE A 141 -21.99 53.05 1.34
C ILE A 141 -22.15 54.59 1.40
N ILE A 142 -21.10 55.35 1.09
CA ILE A 142 -21.15 56.83 1.15
C ILE A 142 -21.97 57.43 -0.03
N SER A 143 -22.16 56.71 -1.14
CA SER A 143 -22.93 57.21 -2.28
C SER A 143 -24.45 57.11 -2.11
N VAL A 144 -24.95 56.14 -1.34
CA VAL A 144 -26.40 55.91 -1.19
C VAL A 144 -27.03 56.88 -0.17
N ALA A 145 -26.26 57.42 0.77
CA ALA A 145 -26.76 58.37 1.77
C ALA A 145 -26.97 59.81 1.21
N MET A 146 -26.53 60.11 -0.02
CA MET A 146 -26.70 61.43 -0.64
C MET A 146 -27.86 61.53 -1.65
N PHE A 147 -28.61 60.44 -1.90
CA PHE A 147 -29.69 60.41 -2.90
C PHE A 147 -31.10 60.17 -2.32
N LYS A 148 -31.30 60.43 -1.02
CA LYS A 148 -32.65 60.42 -0.44
C LYS A 148 -32.86 61.66 0.43
N THR A 149 -33.11 62.79 -0.26
CA THR A 149 -33.98 63.87 0.21
C THR A 149 -35.22 63.87 -0.67
#